data_AF-A0A1H1M9S9-F1
#
_entry.id   AF-A0A1H1M9S9-F1
#
_cell.length_a   1.000
_cell.length_b   1.000
_cell.length_c   1.000
_cell.angle_alpha   90.00
_cell.angle_beta   90.00
_cell.angle_gamma   90.00
#
_symmetry.space_group_name_H-M   'P 1'
#
loop_
_entity.id
_entity.type
_entity.pdbx_description
1 polymer ?
#
loop_
_entity_poly.entity_id
_entity_poly.type
_entity_poly.pdbx_seq_one_letter_code
_entity_poly.pdbx_strand_id
1 'polypeptide(L)'
;MNKLIVSLLLTVGISGFAHAAGDAAAGQAKAAVCGACHGPDGNSMAPNFPKLAGQGERYLTKQLKEIKDGKRVVLEMTGLLTNLNDQDLADLAAYFASQKGSVGAADPKLVARGEALFRGGNLDKGLPACTGCHSPNGSGNAAAGFPHLGGQHAQYIAKQLTDFRKEEGGRANDGDAMTMRTIARKLSDEDIAAVSSYIQGLH
;
A
#
# COMPACT_ATOMS: atom_id res chain seq x y z
N MET A 1 29.88 -29.35 58.52
CA MET A 1 29.75 -29.68 57.08
C MET A 1 28.64 -28.82 56.50
N ASN A 2 29.01 -27.69 55.91
CA ASN A 2 28.08 -26.71 55.32
C ASN A 2 27.60 -27.18 53.95
N LYS A 3 26.30 -27.17 53.70
CA LYS A 3 25.74 -27.12 52.34
C LYS A 3 24.55 -26.17 52.31
N LEU A 4 24.82 -24.93 51.91
CA LEU A 4 23.83 -23.94 51.52
C LEU A 4 23.38 -24.25 50.09
N ILE A 5 22.09 -24.50 49.89
CA ILE A 5 21.47 -24.61 48.57
C ILE A 5 20.87 -23.23 48.26
N VAL A 6 21.54 -22.48 47.39
CA VAL A 6 21.05 -21.21 46.84
C VAL A 6 20.29 -21.53 45.56
N SER A 7 18.95 -21.54 45.63
CA SER A 7 18.08 -21.58 44.46
C SER A 7 17.95 -20.18 43.87
N LEU A 8 18.72 -19.91 42.82
CA LEU A 8 18.61 -18.70 42.01
C LEU A 8 17.51 -18.90 40.96
N LEU A 9 16.29 -18.43 41.25
CA LEU A 9 15.20 -18.32 40.28
C LEU A 9 15.49 -17.12 39.36
N LEU A 10 16.08 -17.40 38.20
CA LEU A 10 16.30 -16.43 37.14
C LEU A 10 15.01 -16.29 36.31
N THR A 11 14.10 -15.40 36.72
CA THR A 11 12.95 -15.01 35.90
C THR A 11 13.43 -14.12 34.76
N VAL A 12 13.76 -14.72 33.62
CA VAL A 12 13.99 -14.01 32.36
C VAL A 12 12.63 -13.45 31.91
N GLY A 13 12.40 -12.17 32.20
CA GLY A 13 11.30 -11.41 31.62
C GLY A 13 11.54 -11.22 30.14
N ILE A 14 10.89 -12.04 29.31
CA ILE A 14 10.80 -11.82 27.87
C ILE A 14 9.84 -10.64 27.68
N SER A 15 10.36 -9.43 27.76
CA SER A 15 9.68 -8.23 27.25
C SER A 15 9.74 -8.30 25.72
N GLY A 16 8.95 -9.20 25.15
CA GLY A 16 8.68 -9.18 23.72
C GLY A 16 7.95 -7.89 23.41
N PHE A 17 8.56 -7.01 22.61
CA PHE A 17 7.86 -5.91 21.97
C PHE A 17 6.87 -6.49 20.97
N ALA A 18 5.75 -7.02 21.47
CA ALA A 18 4.59 -7.29 20.65
C ALA A 18 4.13 -5.92 20.13
N HIS A 19 4.37 -5.64 18.85
CA HIS A 19 3.65 -4.57 18.17
C HIS A 19 2.18 -4.97 18.24
N ALA A 20 1.40 -4.25 19.06
CA ALA A 20 -0.03 -4.44 19.10
C ALA A 20 -0.59 -4.21 17.68
N ALA A 21 -1.49 -5.09 17.25
CA ALA A 21 -2.24 -4.89 16.01
C ALA A 21 -3.04 -3.58 16.10
N GLY A 22 -3.39 -2.99 14.96
CA GLY A 22 -4.23 -1.79 14.95
C GLY A 22 -5.64 -2.07 15.45
N ASP A 23 -6.23 -1.11 16.15
CA ASP A 23 -7.66 -1.13 16.52
C ASP A 23 -8.45 -0.28 15.51
N ALA A 24 -9.29 -0.93 14.71
CA ALA A 24 -10.10 -0.27 13.69
C ALA A 24 -11.11 0.74 14.27
N ALA A 25 -11.65 0.50 15.47
CA ALA A 25 -12.58 1.43 16.12
C ALA A 25 -11.84 2.67 16.64
N ALA A 26 -10.65 2.48 17.22
CA ALA A 26 -9.78 3.61 17.59
C ALA A 26 -9.32 4.40 16.35
N GLY A 27 -9.07 3.71 15.23
CA GLY A 27 -8.69 4.31 13.96
C GLY A 27 -9.79 5.16 13.36
N GLN A 28 -11.04 4.67 13.40
CA GLN A 28 -12.22 5.40 12.94
C GLN A 28 -12.33 6.78 13.63
N ALA A 29 -12.11 6.83 14.94
CA ALA A 29 -12.17 8.06 15.72
C ALA A 29 -11.10 9.10 15.31
N LYS A 30 -10.01 8.65 14.67
CA LYS A 30 -8.88 9.49 14.23
C LYS A 30 -8.92 9.82 12.73
N ALA A 31 -9.79 9.17 11.96
CA ALA A 31 -9.79 9.23 10.49
C ALA A 31 -10.48 10.47 9.89
N ALA A 32 -11.06 11.36 10.70
CA ALA A 32 -11.89 12.47 10.23
C ALA A 32 -11.18 13.36 9.18
N VAL A 33 -9.92 13.76 9.45
CA VAL A 33 -9.12 14.57 8.51
C VAL A 33 -8.75 13.79 7.25
N CYS A 34 -8.53 12.48 7.38
CA CYS A 34 -8.20 11.60 6.26
C CYS A 34 -9.39 11.50 5.29
N GLY A 35 -10.61 11.47 5.83
CA GLY A 35 -11.84 11.36 5.06
C GLY A 35 -12.12 12.53 4.14
N ALA A 36 -11.56 13.72 4.41
CA ALA A 36 -11.71 14.89 3.56
C ALA A 36 -11.12 14.69 2.15
N CYS A 37 -10.06 13.88 2.03
CA CYS A 37 -9.43 13.56 0.74
C CYS A 37 -9.72 12.13 0.29
N HIS A 38 -9.73 11.17 1.22
CA HIS A 38 -9.83 9.75 0.91
C HIS A 38 -11.25 9.18 1.00
N GLY A 39 -12.24 10.00 1.40
CA GLY A 39 -13.60 9.55 1.71
C GLY A 39 -13.71 9.01 3.14
N PRO A 40 -14.84 9.21 3.83
CA PRO A 40 -15.03 8.76 5.21
C PRO A 40 -14.90 7.24 5.37
N ASP A 41 -15.25 6.48 4.34
CA ASP A 41 -15.12 5.03 4.24
C ASP A 41 -13.84 4.60 3.48
N GLY A 42 -12.96 5.54 3.13
CA GLY A 42 -11.76 5.27 2.34
C GLY A 42 -12.01 5.07 0.84
N ASN A 43 -13.22 5.26 0.34
CA ASN A 43 -13.53 5.28 -1.09
C ASN A 43 -13.54 6.72 -1.62
N SER A 44 -12.36 7.23 -1.97
CA SER A 44 -12.21 8.59 -2.48
C SER A 44 -13.12 8.87 -3.68
N MET A 45 -13.86 9.98 -3.64
CA MET A 45 -14.63 10.48 -4.79
C MET A 45 -13.75 11.19 -5.82
N ALA A 46 -12.62 11.74 -5.39
CA ALA A 46 -11.69 12.46 -6.26
C ALA A 46 -10.61 11.49 -6.77
N PRO A 47 -10.47 11.31 -8.10
CA PRO A 47 -9.65 10.23 -8.68
C PRO A 47 -8.14 10.41 -8.47
N ASN A 48 -7.69 11.61 -8.10
CA ASN A 48 -6.29 11.90 -7.76
C ASN A 48 -5.91 11.44 -6.34
N PHE A 49 -6.87 11.33 -5.42
CA PHE A 49 -6.64 10.77 -4.09
C PHE A 49 -6.94 9.26 -4.08
N PRO A 50 -6.01 8.41 -3.60
CA PRO A 50 -6.21 6.97 -3.65
C PRO A 50 -7.36 6.53 -2.74
N LYS A 51 -8.04 5.47 -3.15
CA LYS A 51 -8.88 4.66 -2.28
C LYS A 51 -7.98 3.93 -1.27
N LEU A 52 -8.35 4.01 0.00
CA LEU A 52 -7.71 3.29 1.11
C LEU A 52 -8.53 2.09 1.56
N ALA A 53 -9.83 2.08 1.23
CA ALA A 53 -10.76 1.04 1.63
C ALA A 53 -10.32 -0.35 1.15
N GLY A 54 -10.23 -1.31 2.09
CA GLY A 54 -9.87 -2.70 1.79
C GLY A 54 -8.39 -2.92 1.43
N GLN A 55 -7.55 -1.89 1.57
CA GLN A 55 -6.12 -2.03 1.37
C GLN A 55 -5.48 -2.87 2.49
N GLY A 56 -4.39 -3.56 2.21
CA GLY A 56 -3.70 -4.36 3.23
C GLY A 56 -3.17 -3.48 4.37
N GLU A 57 -3.53 -3.81 5.62
CA GLU A 57 -3.12 -3.08 6.83
C GLU A 57 -1.61 -2.89 6.90
N ARG A 58 -0.81 -3.95 6.67
CA ARG A 58 0.66 -3.87 6.65
C ARG A 58 1.17 -2.86 5.63
N TYR A 59 0.55 -2.80 4.45
CA TYR A 59 0.93 -1.84 3.42
C TYR A 59 0.56 -0.41 3.84
N LEU A 60 -0.65 -0.20 4.37
CA LEU A 60 -1.09 1.10 4.87
C LEU A 60 -0.17 1.60 5.99
N THR A 61 0.12 0.78 6.99
CA THR A 61 1.05 1.12 8.09
C THR A 61 2.42 1.52 7.55
N LYS A 62 2.98 0.75 6.60
CA LYS A 62 4.25 1.11 5.94
C LYS A 62 4.16 2.47 5.26
N GLN A 63 3.10 2.73 4.49
CA GLN A 63 2.95 3.98 3.76
C GLN A 63 2.78 5.18 4.70
N LEU A 64 1.97 5.04 5.75
CA LEU A 64 1.77 6.09 6.75
C LEU A 64 3.10 6.43 7.45
N LYS A 65 3.86 5.42 7.91
CA LYS A 65 5.18 5.64 8.52
C LYS A 65 6.15 6.30 7.55
N GLU A 66 6.22 5.84 6.30
CA GLU A 66 7.15 6.42 5.31
C GLU A 66 6.76 7.83 4.87
N ILE A 67 5.47 8.17 4.85
CA ILE A 67 5.01 9.54 4.59
C ILE A 67 5.37 10.44 5.78
N LYS A 68 5.12 9.96 7.01
CA LYS A 68 5.48 10.68 8.24
C LYS A 68 6.99 10.95 8.34
N ASP A 69 7.80 9.94 8.03
CA ASP A 69 9.27 10.03 8.08
C ASP A 69 9.88 10.79 6.88
N GLY A 70 9.07 11.21 5.89
CA GLY A 70 9.54 11.87 4.67
C GLY A 70 10.21 10.94 3.64
N LYS A 71 10.28 9.63 3.90
CA LYS A 71 10.77 8.61 2.95
C LYS A 71 9.89 8.49 1.71
N ARG A 72 8.61 8.83 1.85
CA ARG A 72 7.66 9.00 0.74
C ARG A 72 7.06 10.40 0.81
N VAL A 73 7.52 11.30 -0.05
CA VAL A 73 7.00 12.66 -0.11
C VAL A 73 5.62 12.67 -0.77
N VAL A 74 4.62 13.15 -0.04
CA VAL A 74 3.26 13.45 -0.52
C VAL A 74 2.91 14.83 0.00
N LEU A 75 3.01 15.85 -0.85
CA LEU A 75 2.93 17.25 -0.42
C LEU A 75 1.60 17.56 0.27
N GLU A 76 0.52 16.97 -0.24
CA GLU A 76 -0.84 17.10 0.30
C GLU A 76 -1.00 16.52 1.71
N MET A 77 -0.08 15.66 2.15
CA MET A 77 -0.08 15.04 3.49
C MET A 77 0.93 15.68 4.46
N THR A 78 1.63 16.73 4.04
CA THR A 78 2.65 17.40 4.87
C THR A 78 2.04 17.87 6.19
N GLY A 79 2.62 17.43 7.32
CA GLY A 79 2.18 17.81 8.66
C GLY A 79 0.98 17.03 9.22
N LEU A 80 0.22 16.30 8.39
CA LEU A 80 -0.99 15.60 8.83
C LEU A 80 -0.70 14.42 9.78
N LEU A 81 0.47 13.80 9.66
CA LEU A 81 0.87 12.64 10.45
C LEU A 81 1.82 12.98 11.62
N THR A 82 2.24 14.25 11.76
CA THR A 82 3.30 14.65 12.68
C THR A 82 3.00 14.32 14.14
N ASN A 83 1.74 14.50 14.56
CA ASN A 83 1.31 14.32 15.95
C ASN A 83 0.77 12.91 16.25
N LEU A 84 0.81 11.99 15.28
CA LEU A 84 0.31 10.63 15.44
C LEU A 84 1.44 9.71 15.89
N ASN A 85 1.23 8.89 16.92
CA ASN A 85 2.21 7.89 17.32
C ASN A 85 2.10 6.60 16.49
N ASP A 86 2.97 5.62 16.71
CA ASP A 86 2.98 4.36 15.95
C ASP A 86 1.69 3.55 16.08
N GLN A 87 1.03 3.60 17.24
CA GLN A 87 -0.27 2.95 17.45
C GLN A 87 -1.37 3.67 16.68
N ASP A 88 -1.38 5.01 16.66
CA ASP A 88 -2.36 5.78 15.88
C ASP A 88 -2.28 5.44 14.38
N LEU A 89 -1.07 5.28 13.85
CA LEU A 89 -0.87 4.89 12.45
C LEU A 89 -1.36 3.45 12.19
N ALA A 90 -1.12 2.53 13.13
CA ALA A 90 -1.63 1.17 13.04
C ALA A 90 -3.17 1.13 13.11
N ASP A 91 -3.78 1.89 14.01
CA ASP A 91 -5.23 2.00 14.16
C ASP A 91 -5.89 2.55 12.88
N LEU A 92 -5.33 3.63 12.30
CA LEU A 92 -5.79 4.19 11.03
C LEU A 92 -5.67 3.18 9.88
N ALA A 93 -4.58 2.43 9.83
CA ALA A 93 -4.38 1.37 8.85
C ALA A 93 -5.43 0.26 9.01
N ALA A 94 -5.68 -0.20 10.24
CA ALA A 94 -6.71 -1.20 10.53
C ALA A 94 -8.11 -0.71 10.17
N TYR A 95 -8.43 0.55 10.46
CA TYR A 95 -9.71 1.16 10.09
C TYR A 95 -9.94 1.08 8.57
N PHE A 96 -9.05 1.64 7.76
CA PHE A 96 -9.22 1.65 6.31
C PHE A 96 -9.14 0.25 5.68
N ALA A 97 -8.29 -0.63 6.23
CA ALA A 97 -8.21 -2.02 5.80
C ALA A 97 -9.52 -2.79 6.02
N SER A 98 -10.26 -2.46 7.09
CA SER A 98 -11.56 -3.07 7.39
C SER A 98 -12.72 -2.59 6.50
N GLN A 99 -12.54 -1.48 5.78
CA GLN A 99 -13.58 -0.93 4.91
C GLN A 99 -13.76 -1.76 3.64
N LYS A 100 -14.96 -1.72 3.08
CA LYS A 100 -15.25 -2.40 1.80
C LYS A 100 -14.75 -1.56 0.63
N GLY A 101 -13.81 -2.10 -0.14
CA GLY A 101 -13.34 -1.49 -1.38
C GLY A 101 -14.43 -1.38 -2.44
N SER A 102 -14.30 -0.39 -3.32
CA SER A 102 -15.18 -0.18 -4.46
C SER A 102 -14.45 -0.42 -5.78
N VAL A 103 -15.18 -0.91 -6.78
CA VAL A 103 -14.67 -1.17 -8.13
C VAL A 103 -15.16 -0.07 -9.06
N GLY A 104 -14.27 0.41 -9.95
CA GLY A 104 -14.61 1.39 -10.98
C GLY A 104 -14.89 0.71 -12.33
N ALA A 105 -14.91 1.51 -13.39
CA ALA A 105 -15.03 1.00 -14.76
C ALA A 105 -13.66 1.04 -15.46
N ALA A 106 -13.33 0.00 -16.21
CA ALA A 106 -12.23 0.01 -17.16
C ALA A 106 -12.70 0.57 -18.52
N ASP A 107 -11.85 1.34 -19.19
CA ASP A 107 -12.12 1.78 -20.57
C ASP A 107 -12.06 0.56 -21.52
N PRO A 108 -13.14 0.23 -22.25
CA PRO A 108 -13.18 -0.89 -23.18
C PRO A 108 -12.09 -0.84 -24.26
N LYS A 109 -11.59 0.34 -24.63
CA LYS A 109 -10.51 0.51 -25.62
C LYS A 109 -9.14 0.10 -25.07
N LEU A 110 -8.97 0.17 -23.75
CA LEU A 110 -7.68 -0.06 -23.08
C LEU A 110 -7.63 -1.40 -22.34
N VAL A 111 -8.78 -1.92 -21.91
CA VAL A 111 -8.90 -3.06 -21.00
C VAL A 111 -8.16 -4.30 -21.49
N ALA A 112 -8.26 -4.63 -22.80
CA ALA A 112 -7.62 -5.81 -23.36
C ALA A 112 -6.08 -5.74 -23.29
N ARG A 113 -5.49 -4.57 -23.60
CA ARG A 113 -4.05 -4.37 -23.46
C ARG A 113 -3.62 -4.38 -21.99
N GLY A 114 -4.39 -3.71 -21.14
CA GLY A 114 -4.12 -3.65 -19.70
C GLY A 114 -4.15 -5.03 -19.05
N GLU A 115 -5.12 -5.87 -19.43
CA GLU A 115 -5.22 -7.25 -18.98
C GLU A 115 -4.03 -8.09 -19.47
N ALA A 116 -3.68 -7.99 -20.75
CA ALA A 116 -2.54 -8.71 -21.31
C ALA A 116 -1.23 -8.40 -20.57
N LEU A 117 -0.98 -7.13 -20.28
CA LEU A 117 0.19 -6.70 -19.49
C LEU A 117 0.10 -7.16 -18.04
N PHE A 118 -1.07 -7.03 -17.40
CA PHE A 118 -1.23 -7.40 -16.00
C PHE A 118 -1.03 -8.89 -15.78
N ARG A 119 -1.63 -9.73 -16.64
CA ARG A 119 -1.61 -11.19 -16.54
C ARG A 119 -0.39 -11.84 -17.18
N GLY A 120 0.15 -11.26 -18.25
CA GLY A 120 1.21 -11.86 -19.06
C GLY A 120 2.56 -11.13 -18.99
N GLY A 121 2.58 -9.87 -18.53
CA GLY A 121 3.77 -9.03 -18.60
C GLY A 121 4.17 -8.73 -20.05
N ASN A 122 5.46 -8.56 -20.28
CA ASN A 122 6.07 -8.44 -21.60
C ASN A 122 7.48 -9.04 -21.56
N LEU A 123 7.61 -10.28 -22.03
CA LEU A 123 8.87 -11.04 -21.98
C LEU A 123 9.99 -10.38 -22.80
N ASP A 124 9.67 -9.79 -23.95
CA ASP A 124 10.64 -9.12 -24.82
C ASP A 124 11.29 -7.91 -24.11
N LYS A 125 10.55 -7.26 -23.21
CA LYS A 125 11.05 -6.18 -22.35
C LYS A 125 11.57 -6.67 -21.00
N GLY A 126 11.50 -7.97 -20.70
CA GLY A 126 11.81 -8.51 -19.37
C GLY A 126 10.84 -8.02 -18.27
N LEU A 127 9.61 -7.69 -18.63
CA LEU A 127 8.55 -7.26 -17.71
C LEU A 127 7.80 -8.51 -17.24
N PRO A 128 7.89 -8.91 -15.95
CA PRO A 128 7.08 -9.99 -15.42
C PRO A 128 5.61 -9.58 -15.33
N ALA A 129 4.72 -10.57 -15.27
CA ALA A 129 3.31 -10.34 -15.00
C ALA A 129 3.10 -9.73 -13.60
N CYS A 130 2.16 -8.81 -13.48
CA CYS A 130 1.80 -8.16 -12.21
C CYS A 130 1.15 -9.13 -11.22
N THR A 131 0.45 -10.14 -11.75
CA THR A 131 -0.31 -11.15 -10.98
C THR A 131 0.54 -11.97 -10.02
N GLY A 132 1.84 -12.13 -10.27
CA GLY A 132 2.75 -12.86 -9.39
C GLY A 132 2.90 -12.22 -8.00
N CYS A 133 2.73 -10.90 -7.91
CA CYS A 133 2.80 -10.16 -6.64
C CYS A 133 1.45 -9.58 -6.22
N HIS A 134 0.66 -9.09 -7.19
CA HIS A 134 -0.60 -8.40 -6.91
C HIS A 134 -1.85 -9.28 -7.03
N SER A 135 -1.68 -10.59 -7.23
CA SER A 135 -2.73 -11.59 -7.42
C SER A 135 -3.52 -11.44 -8.73
N PRO A 136 -4.10 -12.51 -9.29
CA PRO A 136 -4.87 -12.45 -10.54
C PRO A 136 -6.01 -11.44 -10.55
N ASN A 137 -6.67 -11.26 -9.40
CA ASN A 137 -7.79 -10.34 -9.21
C ASN A 137 -7.36 -8.99 -8.58
N GLY A 138 -6.06 -8.70 -8.50
CA GLY A 138 -5.58 -7.45 -7.93
C GLY A 138 -5.69 -7.34 -6.41
N SER A 139 -6.01 -8.42 -5.69
CA SER A 139 -6.17 -8.39 -4.22
C SER A 139 -4.87 -8.13 -3.44
N GLY A 140 -3.71 -8.21 -4.10
CA GLY A 140 -2.42 -8.07 -3.43
C GLY A 140 -2.03 -9.33 -2.66
N ASN A 141 -1.03 -9.17 -1.78
CA ASN A 141 -0.59 -10.17 -0.81
C ASN A 141 -0.15 -9.44 0.46
N ALA A 142 -1.07 -9.31 1.42
CA ALA A 142 -0.84 -8.56 2.65
C ALA A 142 0.33 -9.11 3.47
N ALA A 143 0.49 -10.44 3.52
CA ALA A 143 1.58 -11.10 4.24
C ALA A 143 2.95 -10.77 3.63
N ALA A 144 3.04 -10.58 2.31
CA ALA A 144 4.26 -10.12 1.63
C ALA A 144 4.40 -8.58 1.57
N GLY A 145 3.36 -7.83 1.95
CA GLY A 145 3.32 -6.37 1.84
C GLY A 145 3.04 -5.86 0.43
N PHE A 146 2.56 -6.72 -0.48
CA PHE A 146 2.14 -6.31 -1.82
C PHE A 146 0.72 -5.72 -1.76
N PRO A 147 0.52 -4.48 -2.21
CA PRO A 147 -0.76 -3.81 -2.07
C PRO A 147 -1.85 -4.42 -2.94
N HIS A 148 -3.08 -4.30 -2.45
CA HIS A 148 -4.30 -4.40 -3.23
C HIS A 148 -4.31 -3.30 -4.30
N LEU A 149 -4.53 -3.68 -5.56
CA LEU A 149 -4.64 -2.78 -6.70
C LEU A 149 -6.06 -2.71 -7.24
N GLY A 150 -6.82 -3.81 -7.18
CA GLY A 150 -8.18 -3.90 -7.74
C GLY A 150 -9.08 -2.73 -7.33
N GLY A 151 -9.83 -2.18 -8.27
CA GLY A 151 -10.75 -1.07 -8.02
C GLY A 151 -10.11 0.29 -7.73
N GLN A 152 -8.78 0.40 -7.65
CA GLN A 152 -8.09 1.68 -7.42
C GLN A 152 -8.31 2.64 -8.60
N HIS A 153 -8.30 3.95 -8.32
CA HIS A 153 -8.40 4.96 -9.36
C HIS A 153 -7.27 4.85 -10.38
N ALA A 154 -7.62 4.78 -11.67
CA ALA A 154 -6.66 4.67 -12.77
C ALA A 154 -5.70 5.86 -12.78
N GLN A 155 -6.18 7.07 -12.48
CA GLN A 155 -5.34 8.27 -12.39
C GLN A 155 -4.28 8.14 -11.28
N TYR A 156 -4.66 7.58 -10.12
CA TYR A 156 -3.71 7.33 -9.05
C TYR A 156 -2.67 6.26 -9.44
N ILE A 157 -3.10 5.13 -10.02
CA ILE A 157 -2.21 4.06 -10.48
C ILE A 157 -1.22 4.58 -11.52
N ALA A 158 -1.72 5.34 -12.51
CA ALA A 158 -0.88 5.94 -13.54
C ALA A 158 0.17 6.88 -12.94
N LYS A 159 -0.22 7.70 -11.96
CA LYS A 159 0.72 8.54 -11.20
C LYS A 159 1.77 7.70 -10.48
N GLN A 160 1.39 6.63 -9.78
CA GLN A 160 2.35 5.81 -9.03
C GLN A 160 3.35 5.12 -9.96
N LEU A 161 2.88 4.54 -11.06
CA LEU A 161 3.75 3.90 -12.05
C LEU A 161 4.69 4.93 -12.69
N THR A 162 4.19 6.11 -13.03
CA THR A 162 5.01 7.20 -13.57
C THR A 162 6.06 7.67 -12.55
N ASP A 163 5.69 7.80 -11.28
CA ASP A 163 6.61 8.23 -10.22
C ASP A 163 7.66 7.15 -9.91
N PHE A 164 7.32 5.86 -9.96
CA PHE A 164 8.32 4.78 -9.86
C PHE A 164 9.23 4.72 -11.09
N ARG A 165 8.75 5.09 -12.27
CA ARG A 165 9.55 5.10 -13.50
C ARG A 165 10.62 6.19 -13.50
N LYS A 166 10.40 7.32 -12.83
CA LYS A 166 11.37 8.43 -12.75
C LYS A 166 12.68 8.00 -12.08
N GLU A 167 13.80 8.45 -12.61
CA GLU A 167 15.14 8.27 -12.01
C GLU A 167 15.32 9.17 -10.77
N GLU A 168 15.05 10.47 -10.94
CA GLU A 168 15.20 11.49 -9.90
C GLU A 168 13.85 12.13 -9.56
N GLY A 169 13.66 12.52 -8.29
CA GLY A 169 12.42 13.13 -7.81
C GLY A 169 11.18 12.23 -7.92
N GLY A 170 11.38 10.93 -8.20
CA GLY A 170 10.35 9.90 -8.26
C GLY A 170 10.03 9.27 -6.90
N ARG A 171 9.18 8.23 -6.94
CA ARG A 171 8.86 7.41 -5.77
C ARG A 171 9.93 6.32 -5.62
N ALA A 172 10.62 6.31 -4.48
CA ALA A 172 11.73 5.38 -4.20
C ALA A 172 11.59 4.58 -2.90
N ASN A 173 10.39 4.52 -2.32
CA ASN A 173 10.12 3.81 -1.06
C ASN A 173 9.90 2.29 -1.24
N ASP A 174 10.38 1.70 -2.33
CA ASP A 174 10.39 0.25 -2.60
C ASP A 174 11.72 -0.42 -2.18
N GLY A 175 12.60 0.33 -1.51
CA GLY A 175 13.87 -0.16 -0.96
C GLY A 175 14.94 -0.42 -2.01
N ASP A 176 16.06 -0.98 -1.57
CA ASP A 176 17.25 -1.20 -2.40
C ASP A 176 17.04 -2.24 -3.50
N ALA A 177 16.02 -3.11 -3.36
CA ALA A 177 15.63 -4.05 -4.40
C ALA A 177 14.97 -3.37 -5.61
N MET A 178 14.53 -2.10 -5.48
CA MET A 178 13.95 -1.29 -6.55
C MET A 178 12.82 -2.00 -7.31
N THR A 179 12.03 -2.85 -6.64
CA THR A 179 11.13 -3.79 -7.32
C THR A 179 10.15 -3.08 -8.25
N MET A 180 9.47 -2.03 -7.76
CA MET A 180 8.51 -1.30 -8.58
C MET A 180 9.18 -0.33 -9.55
N ARG A 181 10.33 0.26 -9.19
CA ARG A 181 11.12 1.09 -10.11
C ARG A 181 11.59 0.30 -11.32
N THR A 182 12.13 -0.90 -11.12
CA THR A 182 12.60 -1.80 -12.19
C THR A 182 11.48 -2.33 -13.08
N ILE A 183 10.27 -2.51 -12.54
CA ILE A 183 9.07 -2.85 -13.30
C ILE A 183 8.59 -1.64 -14.12
N ALA A 184 8.41 -0.50 -13.47
CA ALA A 184 7.83 0.69 -14.07
C ALA A 184 8.69 1.26 -15.23
N ARG A 185 10.02 1.13 -15.15
CA ARG A 185 10.95 1.50 -16.24
C ARG A 185 10.72 0.76 -17.56
N LYS A 186 10.00 -0.37 -17.54
CA LYS A 186 9.70 -1.17 -18.74
C LYS A 186 8.36 -0.80 -19.39
N LEU A 187 7.57 0.05 -18.75
CA LEU A 187 6.24 0.45 -19.21
C LEU A 187 6.32 1.75 -20.01
N SER A 188 5.75 1.75 -21.21
CA SER A 188 5.47 3.00 -21.95
C SER A 188 4.29 3.75 -21.33
N ASP A 189 4.03 4.99 -21.78
CA ASP A 189 2.86 5.75 -21.34
C ASP A 189 1.54 5.05 -21.71
N GLU A 190 1.50 4.41 -22.88
CA GLU A 190 0.38 3.58 -23.31
C GLU A 190 0.20 2.36 -22.41
N ASP A 191 1.31 1.71 -22.02
CA ASP A 191 1.28 0.56 -21.11
C ASP A 191 0.74 0.98 -19.73
N ILE A 192 1.20 2.12 -19.21
CA ILE A 192 0.73 2.70 -17.94
C ILE A 192 -0.75 3.04 -18.02
N ALA A 193 -1.20 3.72 -19.08
CA ALA A 193 -2.62 4.07 -19.26
C ALA A 193 -3.49 2.80 -19.32
N ALA A 194 -3.05 1.79 -20.08
CA ALA A 194 -3.79 0.55 -20.24
C ALA A 194 -3.90 -0.25 -18.94
N VAL A 195 -2.78 -0.50 -18.25
CA VAL A 195 -2.79 -1.27 -16.99
C VAL A 195 -3.55 -0.54 -15.88
N SER A 196 -3.47 0.80 -15.84
CA SER A 196 -4.21 1.61 -14.86
C SER A 196 -5.72 1.53 -15.09
N SER A 197 -6.15 1.60 -16.35
CA SER A 197 -7.56 1.42 -16.73
C SER A 197 -8.07 0.03 -16.35
N TYR A 198 -7.31 -1.02 -16.67
CA TYR A 198 -7.65 -2.40 -16.29
C TYR A 198 -7.76 -2.57 -14.77
N ILE A 199 -6.78 -2.09 -14.01
CA ILE A 199 -6.77 -2.16 -12.54
C ILE A 199 -8.01 -1.50 -11.92
N GLN A 200 -8.49 -0.38 -12.49
CA GLN A 200 -9.69 0.30 -11.99
C GLN A 200 -10.96 -0.54 -12.07
N GLY A 201 -11.08 -1.42 -13.07
CA GLY A 201 -12.20 -2.35 -13.21
C GLY A 201 -11.97 -3.75 -12.63
N LEU A 202 -10.76 -4.03 -12.15
CA LEU A 202 -10.34 -5.35 -11.67
C LEU A 202 -10.94 -5.67 -10.29
N HIS A 203 -11.42 -6.91 -10.12
CA HIS A 203 -11.99 -7.44 -8.87
C HIS A 203 -11.90 -8.97 -8.81
#